data_AF-A0A973DZT0-F1
#
_entry.id   AF-A0A973DZT0-F1
#
_cell.length_a   1.000
_cell.length_b   1.000
_cell.length_c   1.000
_cell.angle_alpha   90.00
_cell.angle_beta   90.00
_cell.angle_gamma   90.00
#
_symmetry.space_group_name_H-M   'P 1'
#
loop_
_entity.id
_entity.type
_entity.pdbx_description
1 polymer ?
#
loop_
_entity_poly.entity_id
_entity_poly.type
_entity_poly.pdbx_seq_one_letter_code
_entity_poly.pdbx_strand_id
1 'polypeptide(L)'
;MAKTPKYIKAAAVKQILEVVELMRPLLAQSLSQKVTDDISTRLDDLFAITMTDISDQKSLTPAINIGETISKIIVDFALECQPDIAWNILKEISQYSPVVETSIRPNGLKLKQNQLLIAQSLRCSTLIGMAYIATQIEYELRSHAIQARADISELIAFEMLDLQNVEMIAILIEYKNLSTRHLSNLIKTLSTVISAETEKPTPSLVLAHNVYGDASGAVDLIKLNTPRNSMFMPIKFEAQV
;
A
#
# COMPACT_ATOMS: atom_id res chain seq x y z
N MET A 1 33.19 11.56 20.70
CA MET A 1 32.24 11.01 19.72
C MET A 1 32.41 9.49 19.67
N ALA A 2 31.43 8.73 20.14
CA ALA A 2 31.49 7.26 20.12
C ALA A 2 31.23 6.77 18.68
N LYS A 3 32.16 5.98 18.12
CA LYS A 3 31.98 5.35 16.80
C LYS A 3 30.76 4.44 16.85
N THR A 4 29.85 4.61 15.90
CA THR A 4 28.73 3.69 15.70
C THR A 4 29.27 2.27 15.51
N PRO A 5 28.83 1.31 16.34
CA PRO A 5 29.31 -0.06 16.23
C PRO A 5 29.02 -0.66 14.84
N LYS A 6 30.03 -1.29 14.24
CA LYS A 6 29.93 -1.91 12.89
C LYS A 6 28.74 -2.86 12.73
N TYR A 7 28.33 -3.52 13.82
CA TYR A 7 27.20 -4.47 13.81
C TYR A 7 25.83 -3.78 13.60
N ILE A 8 25.66 -2.51 14.01
CA ILE A 8 24.41 -1.77 13.80
C ILE A 8 24.25 -1.42 12.32
N LYS A 9 25.33 -0.99 11.67
CA LYS A 9 25.34 -0.70 10.24
C LYS A 9 25.03 -1.96 9.42
N ALA A 10 25.67 -3.08 9.74
CA ALA A 10 25.44 -4.34 9.02
C ALA A 10 23.99 -4.86 9.14
N ALA A 11 23.38 -4.75 10.33
CA ALA A 11 21.99 -5.17 10.54
C ALA A 11 21.00 -4.30 9.76
N ALA A 12 21.24 -2.99 9.70
CA ALA A 12 20.39 -2.08 8.94
C ALA A 12 20.50 -2.32 7.44
N VAL A 13 21.72 -2.49 6.91
CA VAL A 13 21.96 -2.85 5.50
C VAL A 13 21.26 -4.16 5.14
N LYS A 14 21.32 -5.17 6.02
CA LYS A 14 20.62 -6.44 5.81
C LYS A 14 19.11 -6.25 5.69
N GLN A 15 18.49 -5.45 6.57
CA GLN A 15 17.05 -5.19 6.51
C GLN A 15 16.65 -4.40 5.26
N ILE A 16 17.46 -3.42 4.83
CA ILE A 16 17.23 -2.70 3.57
C ILE A 16 17.28 -3.66 2.39
N LEU A 17 18.30 -4.52 2.34
CA LEU A 17 18.44 -5.54 1.29
C LEU A 17 17.25 -6.49 1.27
N GLU A 18 16.79 -6.95 2.44
CA GLU A 18 15.60 -7.81 2.52
C GLU A 18 14.35 -7.11 1.96
N VAL A 19 14.15 -5.82 2.25
CA VAL A 19 13.03 -5.04 1.69
C VAL A 19 13.16 -4.88 0.18
N VAL A 20 14.34 -4.52 -0.32
CA VAL A 20 14.59 -4.38 -1.77
C VAL A 20 14.40 -5.70 -2.52
N GLU A 21 14.91 -6.80 -1.97
CA GLU A 21 14.72 -8.14 -2.54
C GLU A 21 13.26 -8.61 -2.45
N LEU A 22 12.47 -8.12 -1.50
CA LEU A 22 11.03 -8.39 -1.43
C LEU A 22 10.25 -7.58 -2.47
N MET A 23 10.66 -6.34 -2.74
CA MET A 23 10.04 -5.50 -3.78
C MET A 23 10.30 -6.04 -5.19
N ARG A 24 11.52 -6.52 -5.48
CA ARG A 24 11.93 -6.95 -6.83
C ARG A 24 11.01 -7.97 -7.52
N PRO A 25 10.60 -9.10 -6.89
CA PRO A 25 9.68 -10.05 -7.52
C PRO A 25 8.25 -9.48 -7.65
N LEU A 26 7.81 -8.63 -6.71
CA LEU A 26 6.50 -7.98 -6.79
C LEU A 26 6.43 -7.00 -7.96
N LEU A 27 7.52 -6.29 -8.24
CA LEU A 27 7.68 -5.42 -9.40
C LEU A 27 7.62 -6.22 -10.71
N ALA A 28 8.38 -7.32 -10.78
CA ALA A 28 8.42 -8.16 -11.97
C ALA A 28 7.07 -8.83 -12.29
N GLN A 29 6.22 -9.07 -11.30
CA GLN A 29 4.86 -9.60 -11.50
C GLN A 29 3.86 -8.54 -11.97
N SER A 30 4.06 -7.28 -11.55
CA SER A 30 3.05 -6.24 -11.71
C SER A 30 3.30 -5.30 -12.88
N LEU A 31 4.52 -5.28 -13.44
CA LEU A 31 4.96 -4.30 -14.42
C LEU A 31 5.55 -4.96 -15.67
N SER A 32 5.55 -4.23 -16.79
CA SER A 32 6.27 -4.66 -17.98
C SER A 32 7.77 -4.78 -17.71
N GLN A 33 8.47 -5.67 -18.42
CA GLN A 33 9.91 -5.91 -18.26
C GLN A 33 10.72 -4.60 -18.29
N LYS A 34 10.42 -3.70 -19.23
CA LYS A 34 11.11 -2.42 -19.40
C LYS A 34 10.96 -1.49 -18.19
N VAL A 35 9.77 -1.42 -17.61
CA VAL A 35 9.50 -0.59 -16.42
C VAL A 35 10.13 -1.23 -15.18
N THR A 36 10.14 -2.56 -15.12
CA THR A 36 10.81 -3.32 -14.05
C THR A 36 12.31 -3.07 -14.06
N ASP A 37 12.95 -3.05 -15.23
CA ASP A 37 14.38 -2.80 -15.38
C ASP A 37 14.76 -1.36 -14.98
N ASP A 38 13.96 -0.35 -15.39
CA ASP A 38 14.16 1.05 -14.99
C ASP A 38 14.01 1.25 -13.48
N ILE A 39 12.99 0.64 -12.86
CA ILE A 39 12.76 0.72 -11.41
C ILE A 39 13.83 -0.06 -10.64
N SER A 40 14.25 -1.23 -11.13
CA SER A 40 15.33 -2.00 -10.50
C SER A 40 16.64 -1.21 -10.53
N THR A 41 16.95 -0.55 -11.65
CA THR A 41 18.14 0.31 -11.77
C THR A 41 18.08 1.47 -10.78
N ARG A 42 16.92 2.10 -10.62
CA ARG A 42 16.71 3.17 -9.63
C ARG A 42 16.80 2.69 -8.19
N LEU A 43 16.28 1.50 -7.90
CA LEU A 43 16.44 0.85 -6.59
C LEU A 43 17.91 0.56 -6.29
N ASP A 44 18.68 0.11 -7.29
CA ASP A 44 20.11 -0.14 -7.16
C ASP A 44 20.89 1.18 -6.95
N ASP A 45 20.52 2.26 -7.65
CA ASP A 45 21.10 3.61 -7.47
C ASP A 45 20.78 4.18 -6.09
N LEU A 46 19.52 4.11 -5.66
CA LEU A 46 19.08 4.52 -4.32
C LEU A 46 19.79 3.70 -3.25
N PHE A 47 19.95 2.39 -3.47
CA PHE A 47 20.71 1.52 -2.59
C PHE A 47 22.19 1.93 -2.52
N ALA A 48 22.83 2.23 -3.66
CA ALA A 48 24.22 2.67 -3.72
C ALA A 48 24.45 4.01 -2.99
N ILE A 49 23.54 4.98 -3.17
CA ILE A 49 23.56 6.26 -2.46
C ILE A 49 23.41 6.03 -0.95
N THR A 50 22.43 5.21 -0.56
CA THR A 50 22.17 4.87 0.85
C THR A 50 23.36 4.18 1.51
N MET A 51 24.02 3.26 0.80
CA MET A 51 25.23 2.58 1.28
C MET A 51 26.40 3.55 1.48
N THR A 52 26.51 4.55 0.61
CA THR A 52 27.52 5.61 0.70
C THR A 52 27.25 6.49 1.93
N ASP A 53 26.01 6.94 2.11
CA ASP A 53 25.61 7.78 3.25
C ASP A 53 25.74 7.05 4.60
N ILE A 54 25.37 5.77 4.66
CA ILE A 54 25.57 4.93 5.86
C ILE A 54 27.05 4.79 6.17
N SER A 55 27.92 4.70 5.16
CA SER A 55 29.35 4.56 5.34
C SER A 55 29.99 5.82 5.96
N ASP A 56 29.51 7.00 5.53
CA ASP A 56 30.04 8.31 5.93
C ASP A 56 29.49 8.85 7.27
N GLN A 57 28.34 8.35 7.74
CA GLN A 57 27.78 8.78 9.03
C GLN A 57 28.66 8.38 10.23
N LYS A 58 29.17 9.41 10.93
CA LYS A 58 30.03 9.32 12.14
C LYS A 58 29.26 9.24 13.47
N SER A 59 27.95 9.51 13.50
CA SER A 59 27.16 9.64 14.74
C SER A 59 26.06 8.57 14.91
N LEU A 60 25.49 8.55 16.12
CA LEU A 60 24.73 7.46 16.76
C LEU A 60 23.26 7.34 16.36
N THR A 61 22.79 8.05 15.33
CA THR A 61 21.41 7.91 14.80
C THR A 61 21.30 7.22 13.42
N PRO A 62 22.01 6.10 13.13
CA PRO A 62 21.83 5.40 11.85
C PRO A 62 20.41 4.90 11.64
N ALA A 63 19.73 4.38 12.67
CA ALA A 63 18.44 3.72 12.49
C ALA A 63 17.34 4.67 12.01
N ILE A 64 17.32 5.91 12.49
CA ILE A 64 16.34 6.94 12.09
C ILE A 64 16.63 7.43 10.67
N ASN A 65 17.87 7.80 10.38
CA ASN A 65 18.26 8.26 9.04
C ASN A 65 18.06 7.18 7.96
N ILE A 66 18.30 5.91 8.33
CA ILE A 66 18.07 4.76 7.44
C ILE A 66 16.58 4.54 7.24
N GLY A 67 15.78 4.64 8.30
CA GLY A 67 14.33 4.63 8.24
C GLY A 67 13.81 5.66 7.24
N GLU A 68 14.21 6.93 7.39
CA GLU A 68 13.84 8.03 6.48
C GLU A 68 14.23 7.78 5.03
N THR A 69 15.41 7.19 4.81
CA THR A 69 15.88 6.87 3.45
C THR A 69 15.01 5.81 2.81
N ILE A 70 14.66 4.75 3.55
CA ILE A 70 13.72 3.72 3.07
C ILE A 70 12.33 4.32 2.83
N SER A 71 11.85 5.18 3.73
CA SER A 71 10.58 5.91 3.56
C SER A 71 10.56 6.67 2.24
N LYS A 72 11.65 7.39 1.93
CA LYS A 72 11.77 8.16 0.71
C LYS A 72 11.74 7.26 -0.53
N ILE A 73 12.48 6.15 -0.53
CA ILE A 73 12.45 5.17 -1.62
C ILE A 73 11.01 4.68 -1.87
N ILE A 74 10.29 4.32 -0.81
CA ILE A 74 8.92 3.81 -0.90
C ILE A 74 7.96 4.86 -1.43
N VAL A 75 8.09 6.11 -0.98
CA VAL A 75 7.23 7.22 -1.41
C VAL A 75 7.55 7.64 -2.86
N ASP A 76 8.82 7.82 -3.20
CA ASP A 76 9.26 8.16 -4.56
C ASP A 76 8.82 7.05 -5.53
N PHE A 77 8.97 5.78 -5.15
CA PHE A 77 8.47 4.65 -5.90
C PHE A 77 6.95 4.71 -6.12
N ALA A 78 6.19 5.00 -5.06
CA ALA A 78 4.74 5.07 -5.12
C ALA A 78 4.27 6.20 -6.05
N LEU A 79 5.00 7.32 -6.11
CA LEU A 79 4.71 8.46 -6.99
C LEU A 79 4.98 8.17 -8.48
N GLU A 80 5.90 7.26 -8.78
CA GLU A 80 6.29 6.93 -10.16
C GLU A 80 5.45 5.80 -10.77
N CYS A 81 4.79 4.99 -9.94
CA CYS A 81 3.95 3.88 -10.38
C CYS A 81 2.50 4.30 -10.61
N GLN A 82 1.76 3.51 -11.41
CA GLN A 82 0.31 3.64 -11.46
C GLN A 82 -0.29 3.38 -10.06
N PRO A 83 -1.27 4.18 -9.61
CA PRO A 83 -1.80 4.10 -8.24
C PRO A 83 -2.26 2.70 -7.81
N ASP A 84 -2.90 1.93 -8.71
CA ASP A 84 -3.36 0.57 -8.41
C ASP A 84 -2.21 -0.42 -8.17
N ILE A 85 -1.13 -0.28 -8.94
CA ILE A 85 0.07 -1.11 -8.81
C ILE A 85 0.80 -0.74 -7.52
N ALA A 86 0.97 0.56 -7.27
CA ALA A 86 1.58 1.07 -6.04
C ALA A 86 0.82 0.58 -4.81
N TRP A 87 -0.52 0.61 -4.83
CA TRP A 87 -1.36 0.13 -3.74
C TRP A 87 -1.11 -1.33 -3.40
N ASN A 88 -1.10 -2.22 -4.40
CA ASN A 88 -0.89 -3.65 -4.17
C ASN A 88 0.51 -3.93 -3.60
N ILE A 89 1.53 -3.28 -4.14
CA ILE A 89 2.91 -3.44 -3.66
C ILE A 89 3.05 -2.94 -2.23
N LEU A 90 2.52 -1.74 -1.93
CA LEU A 90 2.57 -1.18 -0.58
C LEU A 90 1.77 -2.02 0.41
N LYS A 91 0.63 -2.60 0.00
CA LYS A 91 -0.16 -3.51 0.82
C LYS A 91 0.65 -4.76 1.20
N GLU A 92 1.36 -5.37 0.26
CA GLU A 92 2.26 -6.50 0.55
C GLU A 92 3.42 -6.10 1.48
N ILE A 93 4.07 -4.96 1.22
CA ILE A 93 5.15 -4.45 2.09
C ILE A 93 4.65 -4.16 3.51
N SER A 94 3.42 -3.66 3.66
CA SER A 94 2.85 -3.35 4.97
C SER A 94 2.66 -4.59 5.85
N GLN A 95 2.51 -5.77 5.24
CA GLN A 95 2.40 -7.05 5.93
C GLN A 95 3.76 -7.66 6.27
N TYR A 96 4.86 -7.12 5.73
CA TYR A 96 6.20 -7.63 5.99
C TYR A 96 6.63 -7.33 7.43
N SER A 97 6.99 -8.41 8.15
CA SER A 97 7.56 -8.35 9.48
C SER A 97 9.00 -8.86 9.44
N PRO A 98 10.01 -7.99 9.58
CA PRO A 98 11.40 -8.42 9.46
C PRO A 98 11.79 -9.37 10.61
N VAL A 99 12.63 -10.35 10.28
CA VAL A 99 13.12 -11.33 11.26
C VAL A 99 14.11 -10.63 12.20
N VAL A 100 13.72 -10.48 13.47
CA VAL A 100 14.56 -9.85 14.48
C VAL A 100 15.46 -10.91 15.13
N GLU A 101 16.77 -10.73 15.01
CA GLU A 101 17.74 -11.66 15.60
C GLU A 101 17.70 -11.54 17.13
N THR A 102 17.40 -12.65 17.81
CA THR A 102 17.39 -12.70 19.27
C THR A 102 18.76 -13.13 19.78
N SER A 103 19.52 -12.16 20.30
CA SER A 103 20.79 -12.43 20.98
C SER A 103 20.72 -11.97 22.43
N ILE A 104 21.09 -12.88 23.34
CA ILE A 104 21.04 -12.68 24.81
C ILE A 104 22.20 -11.78 25.30
N ARG A 105 23.21 -11.53 24.45
CA ARG A 105 24.35 -10.68 24.80
C ARG A 105 23.91 -9.20 24.89
N PRO A 106 24.56 -8.35 25.70
CA PRO A 106 24.22 -6.93 25.81
C PRO A 106 24.23 -6.17 24.46
N ASN A 107 25.15 -6.53 23.55
CA ASN A 107 25.18 -5.98 22.19
C ASN A 107 24.03 -6.53 21.31
N GLY A 108 23.54 -7.73 21.61
CA GLY A 108 22.38 -8.35 20.99
C GLY A 108 21.07 -7.66 21.31
N LEU A 109 20.89 -7.19 22.56
CA LEU A 109 19.72 -6.39 22.94
C LEU A 109 19.66 -5.05 22.20
N LYS A 110 20.80 -4.37 22.04
CA LYS A 110 20.88 -3.12 21.26
C LYS A 110 20.63 -3.35 19.77
N LEU A 111 21.13 -4.46 19.21
CA LEU A 111 20.86 -4.86 17.83
C LEU A 111 19.37 -5.12 17.62
N LYS A 112 18.74 -5.88 18.52
CA LYS A 112 17.30 -6.16 18.52
C LYS A 112 16.47 -4.87 18.53
N GLN A 113 16.79 -3.92 19.42
CA GLN A 113 16.09 -2.65 19.50
C GLN A 113 16.20 -1.84 18.20
N ASN A 114 17.39 -1.78 17.60
CA ASN A 114 17.57 -1.06 16.33
C ASN A 114 16.80 -1.73 15.18
N GLN A 115 16.82 -3.06 15.11
CA GLN A 115 16.06 -3.81 14.11
C GLN A 115 14.56 -3.57 14.21
N LEU A 116 14.03 -3.43 15.44
CA LEU A 116 12.63 -3.08 15.69
C LEU A 116 12.32 -1.64 15.27
N LEU A 117 13.18 -0.69 15.60
CA LEU A 117 12.98 0.72 15.22
C LEU A 117 12.98 0.91 13.69
N ILE A 118 13.89 0.22 12.98
CA ILE A 118 13.93 0.26 11.51
C ILE A 118 12.67 -0.39 10.94
N ALA A 119 12.24 -1.53 11.48
CA ALA A 119 11.00 -2.19 11.06
C ALA A 119 9.77 -1.30 11.24
N GLN A 120 9.66 -0.63 12.39
CA GLN A 120 8.57 0.31 12.67
C GLN A 120 8.61 1.50 11.73
N SER A 121 9.78 2.09 11.50
CA SER A 121 9.95 3.20 10.55
C SER A 121 9.52 2.80 9.14
N LEU A 122 9.92 1.61 8.68
CA LEU A 122 9.52 1.06 7.39
C LEU A 122 7.99 0.97 7.30
N ARG A 123 7.34 0.28 8.24
CA ARG A 123 5.88 0.07 8.22
C ARG A 123 5.11 1.38 8.27
N CYS A 124 5.48 2.29 9.18
CA CYS A 124 4.85 3.60 9.26
C CYS A 124 4.91 4.34 7.91
N SER A 125 6.06 4.25 7.23
CA SER A 125 6.27 4.94 5.96
C SER A 125 5.49 4.30 4.82
N THR A 126 5.43 2.97 4.79
CA THR A 126 4.57 2.23 3.87
C THR A 126 3.11 2.61 4.07
N LEU A 127 2.63 2.70 5.31
CA LEU A 127 1.24 3.08 5.62
C LEU A 127 0.93 4.53 5.24
N ILE A 128 1.87 5.45 5.44
CA ILE A 128 1.76 6.84 4.96
C ILE A 128 1.66 6.85 3.43
N GLY A 129 2.53 6.09 2.76
CA GLY A 129 2.48 5.92 1.30
C GLY A 129 1.15 5.35 0.82
N MET A 130 0.61 4.32 1.49
CA MET A 130 -0.70 3.74 1.18
C MET A 130 -1.81 4.76 1.35
N ALA A 131 -1.82 5.49 2.46
CA ALA A 131 -2.82 6.53 2.72
C ALA A 131 -2.79 7.63 1.65
N TYR A 132 -1.59 8.01 1.19
CA TYR A 132 -1.44 8.96 0.08
C TYR A 132 -1.92 8.38 -1.26
N ILE A 133 -1.45 7.20 -1.65
CA ILE A 133 -1.80 6.57 -2.93
C ILE A 133 -3.29 6.29 -3.04
N ALA A 134 -3.95 5.89 -1.95
CA ALA A 134 -5.40 5.70 -1.95
C ALA A 134 -6.18 6.96 -2.31
N THR A 135 -5.62 8.16 -2.14
CA THR A 135 -6.26 9.41 -2.58
C THR A 135 -6.01 9.73 -4.04
N GLN A 136 -5.09 9.02 -4.70
CA GLN A 136 -4.76 9.16 -6.12
C GLN A 136 -5.42 8.11 -7.01
N ILE A 137 -5.93 7.01 -6.43
CA ILE A 137 -6.65 5.96 -7.17
C ILE A 137 -7.99 6.49 -7.66
N GLU A 138 -8.29 6.25 -8.94
CA GLU A 138 -9.63 6.46 -9.50
C GLU A 138 -10.50 5.24 -9.19
N TYR A 139 -11.43 5.40 -8.25
CA TYR A 139 -12.35 4.31 -7.91
C TYR A 139 -13.59 4.36 -8.80
N GLU A 140 -13.79 3.34 -9.63
CA GLU A 140 -15.00 3.19 -10.43
C GLU A 140 -16.23 2.85 -9.57
N LEU A 141 -16.03 2.10 -8.49
CA LEU A 141 -17.10 1.58 -7.64
C LEU A 141 -16.99 2.10 -6.21
N ARG A 142 -18.15 2.46 -5.64
CA ARG A 142 -18.27 2.88 -4.25
C ARG A 142 -17.73 1.84 -3.26
N SER A 143 -17.92 0.56 -3.54
CA SER A 143 -17.43 -0.55 -2.71
C SER A 143 -15.91 -0.57 -2.60
N HIS A 144 -15.18 -0.32 -3.70
CA HIS A 144 -13.72 -0.27 -3.70
C HIS A 144 -13.19 0.89 -2.85
N ALA A 145 -13.79 2.07 -2.97
CA ALA A 145 -13.41 3.22 -2.15
C ALA A 145 -13.71 2.99 -0.64
N ILE A 146 -14.82 2.31 -0.32
CA ILE A 146 -15.13 1.89 1.05
C ILE A 146 -14.08 0.92 1.58
N GLN A 147 -13.69 -0.08 0.78
CA GLN A 147 -12.68 -1.06 1.16
C GLN A 147 -11.32 -0.40 1.39
N ALA A 148 -10.86 0.45 0.48
CA ALA A 148 -9.60 1.17 0.64
C ALA A 148 -9.58 2.02 1.93
N ARG A 149 -10.71 2.69 2.24
CA ARG A 149 -10.86 3.47 3.48
C ARG A 149 -10.79 2.57 4.73
N ALA A 150 -11.40 1.38 4.67
CA ALA A 150 -11.38 0.41 5.75
C ALA A 150 -9.96 -0.13 5.96
N ASP A 151 -9.30 -0.60 4.89
CA ASP A 151 -7.93 -1.12 4.90
C ASP A 151 -6.96 -0.13 5.54
N ILE A 152 -6.97 1.15 5.12
CA ILE A 152 -6.12 2.20 5.73
C ILE A 152 -6.42 2.38 7.21
N SER A 153 -7.71 2.45 7.56
CA SER A 153 -8.12 2.71 8.93
C SER A 153 -7.71 1.59 9.88
N GLU A 154 -7.80 0.34 9.41
CA GLU A 154 -7.46 -0.87 10.15
C GLU A 154 -5.95 -1.05 10.27
N LEU A 155 -5.21 -1.00 9.16
CA LEU A 155 -3.76 -1.18 9.16
C LEU A 155 -3.05 -0.11 10.00
N ILE A 156 -3.47 1.16 9.89
CA ILE A 156 -2.91 2.23 10.73
C ILE A 156 -3.29 2.04 12.20
N ALA A 157 -4.54 1.64 12.49
CA ALA A 157 -4.95 1.39 13.88
C ALA A 157 -4.16 0.24 14.51
N PHE A 158 -3.88 -0.82 13.75
CA PHE A 158 -3.06 -1.94 14.20
C PHE A 158 -1.64 -1.49 14.53
N GLU A 159 -0.96 -0.76 13.62
CA GLU A 159 0.40 -0.30 13.85
C GLU A 159 0.50 0.69 15.04
N MET A 160 -0.54 1.52 15.24
CA MET A 160 -0.61 2.43 16.39
C MET A 160 -0.63 1.73 17.75
N LEU A 161 -1.07 0.47 17.84
CA LEU A 161 -1.07 -0.29 19.11
C LEU A 161 0.35 -0.67 19.55
N ASP A 162 1.25 -0.88 18.59
CA ASP A 162 2.62 -1.33 18.83
C ASP A 162 3.64 -0.16 18.88
N LEU A 163 3.22 1.02 18.44
CA LEU A 163 4.07 2.22 18.44
C LEU A 163 4.16 2.85 19.84
N GLN A 164 5.39 3.17 20.23
CA GLN A 164 5.67 3.92 21.47
C GLN A 164 5.97 5.40 21.20
N ASN A 165 6.24 5.77 19.94
CA ASN A 165 6.58 7.13 19.56
C ASN A 165 5.33 7.97 19.29
N VAL A 166 5.03 8.91 20.19
CA VAL A 166 3.86 9.80 20.13
C VAL A 166 3.85 10.67 18.87
N GLU A 167 5.01 11.15 18.40
CA GLU A 167 5.09 11.98 17.20
C GLU A 167 4.71 11.17 15.95
N MET A 168 5.20 9.93 15.86
CA MET A 168 4.87 9.06 14.73
C MET A 168 3.40 8.63 14.74
N ILE A 169 2.84 8.41 15.92
CA ILE A 169 1.40 8.18 16.10
C ILE A 169 0.59 9.38 15.60
N ALA A 170 1.00 10.61 15.95
CA ALA A 170 0.32 11.81 15.49
C ALA A 170 0.34 11.97 13.97
N ILE A 171 1.49 11.70 13.33
CA ILE A 171 1.63 11.72 11.86
C ILE A 171 0.70 10.67 11.22
N LEU A 172 0.68 9.43 11.73
CA LEU A 172 -0.20 8.39 11.20
C LEU A 172 -1.69 8.76 11.34
N ILE A 173 -2.09 9.35 12.46
CA ILE A 173 -3.45 9.86 12.66
C ILE A 173 -3.79 10.94 11.63
N GLU A 174 -2.86 11.86 11.37
CA GLU A 174 -3.07 12.94 10.39
C GLU A 174 -3.31 12.37 8.99
N TYR A 175 -2.43 11.50 8.50
CA TYR A 175 -2.57 10.88 7.18
C TYR A 175 -3.80 9.98 7.08
N LYS A 176 -4.14 9.22 8.14
CA LYS A 176 -5.40 8.48 8.23
C LYS A 176 -6.60 9.42 8.10
N ASN A 177 -6.63 10.52 8.84
CA ASN A 177 -7.76 11.45 8.82
C ASN A 177 -7.91 12.14 7.47
N LEU A 178 -6.80 12.57 6.85
CA LEU A 178 -6.81 13.19 5.53
C LEU A 178 -7.32 12.23 4.45
N SER A 179 -6.74 11.03 4.38
CA SER A 179 -7.13 10.00 3.40
C SER A 179 -8.58 9.54 3.60
N THR A 180 -8.98 9.24 4.84
CA THR A 180 -10.36 8.79 5.13
C THR A 180 -11.39 9.88 4.87
N ARG A 181 -11.08 11.16 5.12
CA ARG A 181 -11.95 12.28 4.78
C ARG A 181 -12.09 12.45 3.27
N HIS A 182 -10.99 12.37 2.53
CA HIS A 182 -10.99 12.40 1.07
C HIS A 182 -11.86 11.27 0.50
N LEU A 183 -11.58 10.03 0.89
CA LEU A 183 -12.35 8.86 0.46
C LEU A 183 -13.82 8.96 0.87
N SER A 184 -14.13 9.49 2.05
CA SER A 184 -15.52 9.66 2.48
C SER A 184 -16.29 10.69 1.65
N ASN A 185 -15.62 11.71 1.12
CA ASN A 185 -16.23 12.65 0.18
C ASN A 185 -16.42 12.00 -1.19
N LEU A 186 -15.42 11.27 -1.68
CA LEU A 186 -15.47 10.53 -2.94
C LEU A 186 -16.56 9.43 -2.93
N ILE A 187 -16.70 8.68 -1.83
CA ILE A 187 -17.76 7.68 -1.65
C ILE A 187 -19.17 8.28 -1.79
N LYS A 188 -19.36 9.57 -1.46
CA LYS A 188 -20.65 10.25 -1.62
C LYS A 188 -20.95 10.64 -3.05
N THR A 189 -19.93 10.80 -3.88
CA THR A 189 -20.07 11.16 -5.30
C THR A 189 -20.14 9.94 -6.21
N LEU A 190 -19.65 8.78 -5.75
CA LEU A 190 -19.71 7.54 -6.50
C LEU A 190 -21.11 6.91 -6.46
N SER A 191 -21.53 6.40 -7.61
CA SER A 191 -22.78 5.67 -7.78
C SER A 191 -22.77 4.36 -6.99
N THR A 192 -23.94 4.02 -6.45
CA THR A 192 -24.08 2.92 -5.50
C THR A 192 -24.41 1.65 -6.24
N VAL A 193 -23.63 0.59 -6.01
CA VAL A 193 -23.98 -0.73 -6.53
C VAL A 193 -25.05 -1.36 -5.62
N ILE A 194 -26.20 -1.69 -6.20
CA ILE A 194 -27.27 -2.46 -5.57
C ILE A 194 -27.25 -3.90 -6.11
N SER A 195 -27.56 -4.86 -5.25
CA SER A 195 -27.83 -6.24 -5.67
C SER A 195 -29.33 -6.41 -5.92
N ALA A 196 -29.69 -6.84 -7.12
CA ALA A 196 -31.05 -7.10 -7.54
C ALA A 196 -31.22 -8.58 -7.91
N GLU A 197 -32.41 -9.11 -7.66
CA GLU A 197 -32.77 -10.50 -7.96
C GLU A 197 -34.01 -10.54 -8.84
N THR A 198 -34.01 -11.45 -9.81
CA THR A 198 -35.12 -11.70 -10.73
C THR A 198 -35.53 -13.17 -10.67
N GLU A 199 -36.78 -13.49 -10.95
CA GLU A 199 -37.26 -14.88 -10.88
C GLU A 199 -36.61 -15.81 -11.93
N LYS A 200 -36.10 -15.24 -13.03
CA LYS A 200 -35.50 -15.97 -14.15
C LYS A 200 -34.46 -15.11 -14.88
N PRO A 201 -33.50 -15.73 -15.59
CA PRO A 201 -32.56 -14.99 -16.44
C PRO A 201 -33.31 -14.09 -17.42
N THR A 202 -33.03 -12.80 -17.35
CA THR A 202 -33.77 -11.75 -18.07
C THR A 202 -32.82 -10.97 -18.97
N PRO A 203 -33.27 -10.48 -20.14
CA PRO A 203 -32.39 -9.73 -21.03
C PRO A 203 -31.81 -8.47 -20.38
N SER A 204 -30.53 -8.21 -20.61
CA SER A 204 -29.79 -7.06 -20.04
C SER A 204 -30.44 -5.71 -20.37
N LEU A 205 -30.97 -5.56 -21.60
CA LEU A 205 -31.71 -4.36 -22.02
C LEU A 205 -32.99 -4.13 -21.20
N VAL A 206 -33.72 -5.19 -20.88
CA VAL A 206 -34.96 -5.10 -20.09
C VAL A 206 -34.62 -4.71 -18.65
N LEU A 207 -33.56 -5.30 -18.09
CA LEU A 207 -33.10 -4.96 -16.74
C LEU A 207 -32.54 -3.54 -16.66
N ALA A 208 -31.81 -3.08 -17.67
CA ALA A 208 -31.32 -1.70 -17.75
C ALA A 208 -32.48 -0.70 -17.74
N HIS A 209 -33.50 -0.92 -18.57
CA HIS A 209 -34.69 -0.07 -18.56
C HIS A 209 -35.40 -0.09 -17.19
N ASN A 210 -35.48 -1.24 -16.53
CA ASN A 210 -36.15 -1.35 -15.23
C ASN A 210 -35.37 -0.70 -14.09
N VAL A 211 -34.04 -0.77 -14.09
CA VAL A 211 -33.19 -0.24 -13.02
C VAL A 211 -32.84 1.24 -13.25
N TYR A 212 -32.49 1.60 -14.49
CA TYR A 212 -32.00 2.93 -14.84
C TYR A 212 -33.03 3.82 -15.53
N GLY A 213 -34.17 3.27 -15.94
CA GLY A 213 -35.17 4.00 -16.74
C GLY A 213 -34.78 4.18 -18.21
N ASP A 214 -33.62 3.67 -18.63
CA ASP A 214 -33.13 3.70 -20.01
C ASP A 214 -32.39 2.38 -20.34
N ALA A 215 -32.57 1.90 -21.57
CA ALA A 215 -31.92 0.69 -22.07
C ALA A 215 -30.42 0.89 -22.38
N SER A 216 -29.94 2.14 -22.48
CA SER A 216 -28.53 2.44 -22.76
C SER A 216 -27.55 1.88 -21.70
N GLY A 217 -27.98 1.77 -20.44
CA GLY A 217 -27.17 1.23 -19.33
C GLY A 217 -26.99 -0.30 -19.34
N ALA A 218 -27.49 -1.01 -20.36
CA ALA A 218 -27.31 -2.46 -20.47
C ALA A 218 -25.84 -2.87 -20.58
N VAL A 219 -25.01 -2.03 -21.21
CA VAL A 219 -23.57 -2.27 -21.32
C VAL A 219 -22.91 -2.27 -19.94
N ASP A 220 -23.32 -1.36 -19.06
CA ASP A 220 -22.77 -1.25 -17.71
C ASP A 220 -23.17 -2.44 -16.83
N LEU A 221 -24.43 -2.92 -16.95
CA LEU A 221 -24.87 -4.16 -16.30
C LEU A 221 -24.02 -5.38 -16.73
N ILE A 222 -23.76 -5.49 -18.04
CA ILE A 222 -22.95 -6.60 -18.59
C ILE A 222 -21.51 -6.51 -18.07
N LYS A 223 -20.91 -5.31 -18.07
CA LYS A 223 -19.55 -5.09 -17.57
C LYS A 223 -19.43 -5.46 -16.09
N LEU A 224 -20.38 -5.04 -15.27
CA LEU A 224 -20.34 -5.23 -13.82
C LEU A 224 -20.47 -6.70 -13.41
N ASN A 225 -21.30 -7.47 -14.12
CA ASN A 225 -21.63 -8.85 -13.73
C ASN A 225 -20.90 -9.92 -14.54
N THR A 226 -20.29 -9.55 -15.67
CA THR A 226 -19.59 -10.48 -16.59
C THR A 226 -20.39 -11.77 -16.89
N PRO A 227 -21.66 -11.67 -17.33
CA PRO A 227 -22.49 -12.84 -17.57
C PRO A 227 -21.91 -13.72 -18.69
N ARG A 228 -22.11 -15.04 -18.59
CA ARG A 228 -21.66 -15.99 -19.61
C ARG A 228 -22.19 -15.70 -21.02
N ASN A 229 -23.37 -15.07 -21.11
CA ASN A 229 -23.95 -14.58 -22.34
C ASN A 229 -24.44 -13.14 -22.14
N SER A 230 -23.96 -12.19 -22.93
CA SER A 230 -24.30 -10.76 -22.82
C SER A 230 -25.78 -10.46 -23.06
N MET A 231 -26.52 -11.35 -23.74
CA MET A 231 -27.96 -11.17 -23.96
C MET A 231 -28.80 -11.43 -22.71
N PHE A 232 -28.34 -12.24 -21.76
CA PHE A 232 -29.11 -12.64 -20.58
C PHE A 232 -28.31 -12.46 -19.30
N MET A 233 -28.86 -11.70 -18.37
CA MET A 233 -28.26 -11.53 -17.05
C MET A 233 -28.60 -12.72 -16.15
N PRO A 234 -27.72 -13.06 -15.20
CA PRO A 234 -28.03 -14.01 -14.13
C PRO A 234 -29.21 -13.53 -13.29
N ILE A 235 -29.83 -14.49 -12.58
CA ILE A 235 -30.95 -14.25 -11.67
C ILE A 235 -30.59 -13.20 -10.62
N LYS A 236 -29.40 -13.31 -10.04
CA LYS A 236 -28.81 -12.31 -9.13
C LYS A 236 -27.79 -11.48 -9.90
N PHE A 237 -27.94 -10.17 -9.89
CA PHE A 237 -27.05 -9.25 -10.57
C PHE A 237 -26.87 -7.97 -9.78
N GLU A 238 -25.77 -7.30 -10.02
CA GLU A 238 -25.41 -6.01 -9.49
C GLU A 238 -25.76 -4.90 -10.49
N ALA A 239 -26.21 -3.75 -10.00
CA ALA A 239 -26.54 -2.59 -10.83
C ALA A 239 -26.11 -1.30 -10.14
N GLN A 240 -25.70 -0.30 -10.91
CA GLN A 240 -25.10 0.93 -10.39
C GLN A 240 -26.09 2.10 -10.48
N VAL A 241 -26.63 2.54 -9.35
CA VAL A 241 -27.66 3.59 -9.23
C VAL A 241 -27.06 4.92 -8.80
#